data_AF-A0A6N8HIV7-F1
#
_entry.id   AF-A0A6N8HIV7-F1
#
_cell.length_a   1.000
_cell.length_b   1.000
_cell.length_c   1.000
_cell.angle_alpha   90.00
_cell.angle_beta   90.00
_cell.angle_gamma   90.00
#
_symmetry.space_group_name_H-M   'P 1'
#
loop_
_entity.id
_entity.type
_entity.pdbx_description
1 polymer ?
#
loop_
_entity_poly.entity_id
_entity_poly.type
_entity_poly.pdbx_seq_one_letter_code
_entity_poly.pdbx_strand_id
1 'polypeptide(L)'
;MWLDLQIFGFRALWSPYFMIFVIAMGLAYFLITGPYRHKFDALAEQPSTKEQISFYLAMILLYAVKGAPIDLLSHIMLTAHMIQMAVYYLIFPILVLQGIPEWLWRKVLYQPVIKPFFKLFTMPLISLLMFNVLFSLYHLPAVFDFAKSSQFAHTATSLIILFAAFIMWFPIVAPIRDEDTISPLLKIAYIIGGTVLITPACVLIIFADVPLFDAYSAQGSWIQALSLCVPINVLDGLQSSISGPSMFSPIDIMEDQQLGGIIMKIVQEIVYGTMIARIFFKWFSKESLKIDPLPSNTPQE
;
A
#
# COMPACT_ATOMS: atom_id res chain seq x y z
N MET A 1 -5.77 -3.95 27.08
CA MET A 1 -5.92 -3.74 25.62
C MET A 1 -6.64 -4.90 24.92
N TRP A 2 -6.09 -6.12 24.81
CA TRP A 2 -6.77 -7.20 24.04
C TRP A 2 -8.15 -7.60 24.60
N LEU A 3 -8.29 -7.68 25.93
CA LEU A 3 -9.56 -7.94 26.60
C LEU A 3 -10.59 -6.84 26.33
N ASP A 4 -10.14 -5.59 26.29
CA ASP A 4 -11.00 -4.42 26.05
C ASP A 4 -11.51 -4.38 24.60
N LEU A 5 -10.73 -4.86 23.64
CA LEU A 5 -11.14 -4.94 22.24
C LEU A 5 -12.23 -6.00 21.99
N GLN A 6 -12.39 -6.98 22.87
CA GLN A 6 -13.40 -8.03 22.71
C GLN A 6 -14.84 -7.50 22.84
N ILE A 7 -15.02 -6.32 23.45
CA ILE A 7 -16.35 -5.70 23.60
C ILE A 7 -17.02 -5.41 22.25
N PHE A 8 -16.23 -5.16 21.20
CA PHE A 8 -16.72 -4.89 19.85
C PHE A 8 -17.21 -6.15 19.12
N GLY A 9 -16.91 -7.33 19.68
CA GLY A 9 -17.36 -8.62 19.19
C GLY A 9 -16.54 -9.18 18.02
N PHE A 10 -16.73 -10.48 17.75
CA PHE A 10 -15.94 -11.22 16.77
C PHE A 10 -16.00 -10.63 15.36
N ARG A 11 -17.19 -10.20 14.90
CA ARG A 11 -17.38 -9.68 13.53
C ARG A 11 -16.65 -8.37 13.27
N ALA A 12 -16.51 -7.52 14.29
CA ALA A 12 -15.76 -6.26 14.19
C ALA A 12 -14.25 -6.51 14.22
N LEU A 13 -13.80 -7.51 15.00
CA LEU A 13 -12.39 -7.87 15.10
C LEU A 13 -11.89 -8.67 13.89
N TRP A 14 -12.73 -9.54 13.34
CA TRP A 14 -12.41 -10.45 12.25
C TRP A 14 -13.51 -10.36 11.21
N SER A 15 -13.32 -9.52 10.20
CA SER A 15 -14.31 -9.28 9.15
C SER A 15 -14.47 -10.53 8.28
N PRO A 16 -15.56 -11.32 8.46
CA PRO A 16 -15.70 -12.60 7.77
C PRO A 16 -15.99 -12.39 6.27
N TYR A 17 -16.71 -11.32 5.94
CA TYR A 17 -16.99 -10.96 4.55
C TYR A 17 -15.72 -10.60 3.79
N PHE A 18 -14.82 -9.84 4.43
CA PHE A 18 -13.54 -9.51 3.82
C PHE A 18 -12.62 -10.73 3.73
N MET A 19 -12.66 -11.64 4.71
CA MET A 19 -11.93 -12.91 4.63
C MET A 19 -12.37 -13.74 3.42
N ILE A 20 -13.69 -13.88 3.19
CA ILE A 20 -14.23 -14.58 2.03
C ILE A 20 -13.77 -13.92 0.73
N PHE A 21 -13.78 -12.58 0.66
CA PHE A 21 -13.29 -11.84 -0.50
C PHE A 21 -11.80 -12.12 -0.78
N VAL A 22 -10.94 -12.10 0.24
CA VAL A 22 -9.50 -12.39 0.09
C VAL A 22 -9.27 -13.85 -0.33
N ILE A 23 -10.00 -14.80 0.26
CA ILE A 23 -9.93 -16.22 -0.14
C ILE A 23 -10.39 -16.37 -1.60
N ALA A 24 -11.47 -15.69 -2.00
CA ALA A 24 -11.95 -15.72 -3.37
C ALA A 24 -10.92 -15.17 -4.36
N MET A 25 -10.19 -14.09 -4.01
CA MET A 25 -9.08 -13.59 -4.81
C MET A 25 -7.93 -14.60 -4.93
N GLY A 26 -7.56 -15.25 -3.82
CA GLY A 26 -6.55 -16.32 -3.80
C GLY A 26 -6.94 -17.51 -4.68
N LEU A 27 -8.19 -17.98 -4.57
CA LEU A 27 -8.74 -19.04 -5.40
C LEU A 27 -8.82 -18.63 -6.87
N ALA A 28 -9.23 -17.41 -7.17
CA ALA A 28 -9.26 -16.89 -8.54
C ALA A 28 -7.86 -16.87 -9.15
N TYR A 29 -6.86 -16.40 -8.42
CA TYR A 29 -5.46 -16.45 -8.86
C TYR A 29 -5.00 -17.88 -9.13
N PHE A 30 -5.26 -18.82 -8.21
CA PHE A 30 -4.91 -20.22 -8.39
C PHE A 30 -5.57 -20.81 -9.64
N LEU A 31 -6.87 -20.58 -9.84
CA LEU A 31 -7.62 -21.10 -10.97
C LEU A 31 -7.15 -20.52 -12.30
N ILE A 32 -6.95 -19.20 -12.36
CA ILE A 32 -6.53 -18.46 -13.57
C ILE A 32 -5.10 -18.85 -13.97
N THR A 33 -4.18 -18.94 -13.01
CA THR A 33 -2.75 -19.21 -13.29
C THR A 33 -2.38 -20.70 -13.31
N GLY A 34 -3.22 -21.55 -12.72
CA GLY A 34 -3.03 -23.00 -12.65
C GLY A 34 -3.84 -23.76 -13.72
N PRO A 35 -5.01 -24.34 -13.38
CA PRO A 35 -5.76 -25.25 -14.24
C PRO A 35 -6.40 -24.56 -15.46
N TYR A 36 -6.80 -23.30 -15.37
CA TYR A 36 -7.48 -22.59 -16.47
C TYR A 36 -6.58 -21.69 -17.30
N ARG A 37 -5.26 -21.67 -17.05
CA ARG A 37 -4.33 -20.77 -17.74
C ARG A 37 -4.41 -20.85 -19.26
N HIS A 38 -4.52 -22.08 -19.79
CA HIS A 38 -4.58 -22.37 -21.23
C HIS A 38 -5.84 -21.82 -21.90
N LYS A 39 -6.90 -21.53 -21.15
CA LYS A 39 -8.11 -20.85 -21.67
C LYS A 39 -7.87 -19.35 -21.89
N PHE A 40 -6.92 -18.76 -21.17
CA PHE A 40 -6.61 -17.34 -21.28
C PHE A 40 -5.50 -17.07 -22.28
N ASP A 41 -4.47 -17.91 -22.29
CA ASP A 41 -3.39 -17.84 -23.27
C ASP A 41 -2.82 -19.25 -23.44
N ALA A 42 -2.75 -19.72 -24.69
CA ALA A 42 -2.23 -21.05 -25.01
C ALA A 42 -0.74 -21.17 -24.70
N LEU A 43 -0.03 -20.04 -24.63
CA LEU A 43 1.39 -19.95 -24.26
C LEU A 43 1.58 -19.55 -22.79
N ALA A 44 0.53 -19.59 -21.96
CA ALA A 44 0.62 -19.23 -20.55
C ALA A 44 1.56 -20.19 -19.78
N GLU A 45 2.69 -19.65 -19.35
CA GLU A 45 3.57 -20.30 -18.40
C GLU A 45 2.98 -20.28 -16.99
N GLN A 46 3.36 -21.27 -16.17
CA GLN A 46 2.98 -21.29 -14.76
C GLN A 46 3.75 -20.20 -14.00
N PRO A 47 3.12 -19.57 -12.99
CA PRO A 47 3.83 -18.64 -12.13
C PRO A 47 4.91 -19.38 -11.35
N SER A 48 6.10 -18.80 -11.30
CA SER A 48 7.22 -19.24 -10.50
C SER A 48 6.86 -19.29 -9.01
N THR A 49 7.60 -20.08 -8.24
CA THR A 49 7.41 -20.17 -6.78
C THR A 49 7.51 -18.80 -6.11
N LYS A 50 8.38 -17.91 -6.61
CA LYS A 50 8.53 -16.55 -6.07
C LYS A 50 7.29 -15.69 -6.32
N GLU A 51 6.72 -15.76 -7.52
CA GLU A 51 5.48 -15.05 -7.86
C GLU A 51 4.31 -15.54 -7.00
N GLN A 52 4.16 -16.86 -6.84
CA GLN A 52 3.12 -17.43 -5.99
C GLN A 52 3.26 -17.00 -4.53
N ILE A 53 4.48 -17.11 -3.96
CA ILE A 53 4.75 -16.66 -2.59
C ILE A 53 4.44 -15.18 -2.44
N SER A 54 4.87 -14.34 -3.38
CA SER A 54 4.62 -12.90 -3.37
C SER A 54 3.11 -12.59 -3.37
N PHE A 55 2.35 -13.25 -4.25
CA PHE A 55 0.90 -13.04 -4.33
C PHE A 55 0.16 -13.47 -3.07
N TYR A 56 0.42 -14.68 -2.56
CA TYR A 56 -0.27 -15.16 -1.35
C TYR A 56 0.15 -14.37 -0.10
N LEU A 57 1.42 -13.95 -0.01
CA LEU A 57 1.85 -13.04 1.04
C LEU A 57 1.11 -11.71 0.96
N ALA A 58 0.88 -11.16 -0.24
CA ALA A 58 0.07 -9.96 -0.41
C ALA A 58 -1.37 -10.15 0.09
N MET A 59 -1.99 -11.30 -0.19
CA MET A 59 -3.35 -11.62 0.29
C MET A 59 -3.42 -11.72 1.81
N ILE A 60 -2.44 -12.39 2.44
CA ILE A 60 -2.34 -12.49 3.89
C ILE A 60 -2.21 -11.10 4.52
N LEU A 61 -1.31 -10.27 3.99
CA LEU A 61 -1.11 -8.91 4.49
C LEU A 61 -2.36 -8.05 4.28
N LEU A 62 -3.03 -8.16 3.14
CA LEU A 62 -4.29 -7.46 2.86
C LEU A 62 -5.34 -7.79 3.92
N TYR A 63 -5.54 -9.06 4.24
CA TYR A 63 -6.46 -9.45 5.31
C TYR A 63 -5.99 -8.96 6.68
N ALA A 64 -4.70 -9.06 6.98
CA ALA A 64 -4.14 -8.59 8.24
C ALA A 64 -4.41 -7.11 8.47
N VAL A 65 -4.33 -6.26 7.44
CA VAL A 65 -4.52 -4.82 7.58
C VAL A 65 -5.96 -4.35 7.46
N LYS A 66 -6.83 -5.06 6.72
CA LYS A 66 -8.20 -4.61 6.42
C LYS A 66 -9.32 -5.51 6.95
N GLY A 67 -8.99 -6.69 7.47
CA GLY A 67 -9.98 -7.65 7.96
C GLY A 67 -9.68 -8.23 9.34
N ALA A 68 -8.49 -8.00 9.90
CA ALA A 68 -8.11 -8.43 11.24
C ALA A 68 -8.21 -7.26 12.25
N PRO A 69 -7.95 -7.49 13.55
CA PRO A 69 -8.13 -6.46 14.59
C PRO A 69 -7.34 -5.16 14.38
N ILE A 70 -6.31 -5.20 13.52
CA ILE A 70 -5.55 -4.02 13.10
C ILE A 70 -6.46 -2.99 12.41
N ASP A 71 -7.49 -3.41 11.68
CA ASP A 71 -8.43 -2.48 11.04
C ASP A 71 -9.28 -1.74 12.08
N LEU A 72 -9.74 -2.41 13.15
CA LEU A 72 -10.40 -1.73 14.25
C LEU A 72 -9.42 -0.78 14.97
N LEU A 73 -8.20 -1.25 15.26
CA LEU A 73 -7.18 -0.45 15.92
C LEU A 73 -6.81 0.80 15.10
N SER A 74 -6.83 0.76 13.77
CA SER A 74 -6.54 1.93 12.95
C SER A 74 -7.61 3.03 13.04
N HIS A 75 -8.81 2.70 13.50
CA HIS A 75 -9.87 3.66 13.81
C HIS A 75 -9.82 4.14 15.27
N ILE A 76 -8.95 3.57 16.10
CA ILE A 76 -8.72 3.95 17.51
C ILE A 76 -7.41 4.73 17.67
N MET A 77 -6.35 4.30 16.98
CA MET A 77 -5.00 4.86 17.08
C MET A 77 -4.49 5.27 15.69
N LEU A 78 -3.95 6.47 15.58
CA LEU A 78 -3.23 6.94 14.39
C LEU A 78 -1.98 6.09 14.15
N THR A 79 -1.28 5.62 15.18
CA THR A 79 -0.13 4.72 14.99
C THR A 79 -0.52 3.45 14.24
N ALA A 80 -1.63 2.81 14.65
CA ALA A 80 -2.14 1.63 13.96
C ALA A 80 -2.58 1.95 12.53
N HIS A 81 -3.17 3.13 12.31
CA HIS A 81 -3.51 3.60 10.97
C HIS A 81 -2.29 3.79 10.07
N MET A 82 -1.21 4.36 10.59
CA MET A 82 0.02 4.57 9.84
C MET A 82 0.69 3.25 9.46
N ILE A 83 0.69 2.26 10.38
CA ILE A 83 1.13 0.90 10.07
C ILE A 83 0.26 0.27 8.98
N GLN A 84 -1.07 0.38 9.12
CA GLN A 84 -2.04 -0.14 8.15
C GLN A 84 -1.77 0.45 6.75
N MET A 85 -1.64 1.78 6.66
CA MET A 85 -1.40 2.52 5.43
C MET A 85 -0.05 2.18 4.80
N ALA A 86 1.02 2.08 5.60
CA ALA A 86 2.35 1.74 5.12
C ALA A 86 2.37 0.33 4.48
N VAL A 87 1.78 -0.66 5.15
CA VAL A 87 1.67 -2.02 4.60
C VAL A 87 0.77 -2.02 3.37
N TYR A 88 -0.37 -1.32 3.42
CA TYR A 88 -1.38 -1.35 2.36
C TYR A 88 -0.96 -0.61 1.08
N TYR A 89 -0.18 0.47 1.17
CA TYR A 89 0.21 1.27 0.01
C TYR A 89 1.68 1.13 -0.39
N LEU A 90 2.58 0.77 0.53
CA LEU A 90 4.01 0.62 0.19
C LEU A 90 4.40 -0.84 -0.06
N ILE A 91 3.85 -1.79 0.69
CA ILE A 91 4.27 -3.20 0.62
C ILE A 91 3.34 -4.01 -0.29
N PHE A 92 2.02 -3.91 -0.07
CA PHE A 92 1.03 -4.70 -0.78
C PHE A 92 1.10 -4.52 -2.32
N PRO A 93 1.20 -3.29 -2.88
CA PRO A 93 1.28 -3.13 -4.33
C PRO A 93 2.53 -3.77 -4.94
N ILE A 94 3.68 -3.67 -4.27
CA ILE A 94 4.93 -4.32 -4.73
C ILE A 94 4.73 -5.83 -4.82
N LEU A 95 4.15 -6.44 -3.78
CA LEU A 95 3.98 -7.89 -3.73
C LEU A 95 2.97 -8.39 -4.78
N VAL A 96 1.89 -7.63 -5.03
CA VAL A 96 0.93 -7.97 -6.09
C VAL A 96 1.56 -7.82 -7.47
N LEU A 97 2.28 -6.72 -7.73
CA LEU A 97 2.98 -6.50 -9.00
C LEU A 97 4.00 -7.62 -9.28
N GLN A 98 4.72 -8.08 -8.26
CA GLN A 98 5.67 -9.20 -8.34
C GLN A 98 5.02 -10.58 -8.32
N GLY A 99 3.75 -10.68 -7.92
CA GLY A 99 3.06 -11.96 -7.74
C GLY A 99 2.22 -12.38 -8.95
N ILE A 100 1.83 -11.42 -9.77
CA ILE A 100 1.05 -11.67 -10.99
C ILE A 100 2.02 -11.90 -12.16
N PRO A 101 1.89 -13.03 -12.91
CA PRO A 101 2.78 -13.34 -14.02
C PRO A 101 2.63 -12.35 -15.18
N GLU A 102 3.72 -12.15 -15.91
CA GLU A 102 3.84 -11.15 -16.99
C GLU A 102 2.73 -11.25 -18.05
N TRP A 103 2.34 -12.47 -18.46
CA TRP A 103 1.30 -12.68 -19.47
C TRP A 103 -0.06 -12.12 -19.04
N LEU A 104 -0.39 -12.18 -17.74
CA LEU A 104 -1.65 -11.67 -17.23
C LEU A 104 -1.66 -10.14 -17.21
N TRP A 105 -0.53 -9.51 -16.85
CA TRP A 105 -0.35 -8.07 -16.97
C TRP A 105 -0.50 -7.60 -18.42
N ARG A 106 0.17 -8.26 -19.37
CA ARG A 106 0.06 -7.93 -20.80
C ARG A 106 -1.39 -8.00 -21.26
N LYS A 107 -2.12 -9.06 -20.87
CA LYS A 107 -3.52 -9.24 -21.27
C LYS A 107 -4.45 -8.13 -20.76
N VAL A 108 -4.24 -7.63 -19.55
CA VAL A 108 -5.05 -6.56 -18.97
C VAL A 108 -4.62 -5.18 -19.50
N LEU A 109 -3.32 -4.90 -19.50
CA LEU A 109 -2.81 -3.54 -19.76
C LEU A 109 -2.77 -3.21 -21.25
N TYR A 110 -2.65 -4.20 -22.15
CA TYR A 110 -2.58 -3.95 -23.59
C TYR A 110 -3.96 -3.93 -24.29
N GLN A 111 -5.05 -3.94 -23.52
CA GLN A 111 -6.38 -3.68 -24.08
C GLN A 111 -6.42 -2.26 -24.70
N PRO A 112 -7.07 -2.08 -25.86
CA PRO A 112 -6.99 -0.83 -26.64
C PRO A 112 -7.47 0.40 -25.86
N VAL A 113 -8.41 0.21 -24.93
CA VAL A 113 -8.92 1.28 -24.07
C VAL A 113 -7.98 1.55 -22.89
N ILE A 114 -7.35 0.53 -22.31
CA ILE A 114 -6.55 0.65 -21.07
C ILE A 114 -5.14 1.15 -21.37
N LYS A 115 -4.52 0.64 -22.44
CA LYS A 115 -3.14 0.94 -22.83
C LYS A 115 -2.77 2.43 -22.85
N PRO A 116 -3.55 3.35 -23.48
CA PRO A 116 -3.17 4.76 -23.54
C PRO A 116 -3.18 5.43 -22.16
N PHE A 117 -4.21 5.18 -21.34
CA PHE A 117 -4.27 5.72 -19.97
C PHE A 117 -3.13 5.17 -19.13
N PHE A 118 -2.92 3.86 -19.20
CA PHE A 118 -1.85 3.19 -18.49
C PHE A 118 -0.48 3.83 -18.79
N LYS A 119 -0.14 3.97 -20.08
CA LYS A 119 1.13 4.58 -20.51
C LYS A 119 1.30 6.02 -20.01
N LEU A 120 0.23 6.81 -19.97
CA LEU A 120 0.27 8.17 -19.45
C LEU A 120 0.52 8.19 -17.94
N PHE A 121 -0.28 7.43 -17.18
CA PHE A 121 -0.23 7.46 -15.72
C PHE A 121 1.03 6.81 -15.16
N THR A 122 1.63 5.84 -15.84
CA THR A 122 2.91 5.23 -15.43
C THR A 122 4.15 5.99 -15.91
N MET A 123 3.99 7.16 -16.54
CA MET A 123 5.14 8.03 -16.80
C MET A 123 5.78 8.42 -15.46
N PRO A 124 7.11 8.27 -15.29
CA PRO A 124 7.72 8.32 -13.96
C PRO A 124 7.38 9.60 -13.17
N LEU A 125 7.47 10.78 -13.78
CA LEU A 125 7.15 12.00 -13.07
C LEU A 125 5.66 12.08 -12.68
N ILE A 126 4.77 11.62 -13.55
CA ILE A 126 3.31 11.64 -13.32
C ILE A 126 2.94 10.66 -12.22
N SER A 127 3.42 9.41 -12.30
CA SER A 127 3.14 8.37 -11.30
C SER A 127 3.65 8.77 -9.92
N LEU A 128 4.85 9.34 -9.87
CA LEU A 128 5.47 9.82 -8.64
C LEU A 128 4.67 10.95 -8.01
N LEU A 129 4.40 12.02 -8.75
CA LEU A 129 3.66 13.17 -8.22
C LEU A 129 2.23 12.80 -7.84
N MET A 130 1.54 12.00 -8.65
CA MET A 130 0.15 11.64 -8.40
C MET A 130 -0.02 10.92 -7.06
N PHE A 131 0.76 9.88 -6.78
CA PHE A 131 0.67 9.19 -5.49
C PHE A 131 1.04 10.11 -4.33
N ASN A 132 2.16 10.84 -4.43
CA ASN A 132 2.65 11.65 -3.32
C ASN A 132 1.76 12.85 -3.00
N VAL A 133 1.16 13.48 -4.02
CA VAL A 133 0.19 14.56 -3.84
C VAL A 133 -1.08 14.01 -3.20
N LEU A 134 -1.66 12.92 -3.70
CA LEU A 134 -2.84 12.30 -3.10
C LEU A 134 -2.59 11.86 -1.65
N PHE A 135 -1.43 11.25 -1.40
CA PHE A 135 -1.01 10.86 -0.06
C PHE A 135 -0.88 12.07 0.87
N SER A 136 -0.29 13.17 0.41
CA SER A 136 -0.14 14.38 1.22
C SER A 136 -1.48 15.06 1.49
N LEU A 137 -2.34 15.15 0.47
CA LEU A 137 -3.69 15.71 0.61
C LEU A 137 -4.55 14.92 1.60
N TYR A 138 -4.45 13.58 1.58
CA TYR A 138 -5.18 12.72 2.52
C TYR A 138 -4.86 13.04 3.99
N HIS A 139 -3.64 13.46 4.28
CA HIS A 139 -3.19 13.78 5.64
C HIS A 139 -3.48 15.22 6.06
N LEU A 140 -4.12 16.03 5.21
CA LEU A 140 -4.67 17.31 5.64
C LEU A 140 -5.90 17.04 6.54
N PRO A 141 -6.02 17.70 7.71
CA PRO A 141 -7.10 17.47 8.68
C PRO A 141 -8.50 17.36 8.05
N ALA A 142 -8.89 18.37 7.27
CA ALA A 142 -10.21 18.42 6.65
C ALA A 142 -10.48 17.26 5.67
N VAL A 143 -9.46 16.81 4.93
CA VAL A 143 -9.60 15.69 3.98
C VAL A 143 -9.62 14.37 4.73
N PHE A 144 -8.78 14.23 5.76
CA PHE A 144 -8.71 13.05 6.59
C PHE A 144 -10.03 12.78 7.31
N ASP A 145 -10.57 13.80 7.99
CA ASP A 145 -11.83 13.68 8.73
C ASP A 145 -13.02 13.48 7.78
N PHE A 146 -13.01 14.13 6.60
CA PHE A 146 -13.98 13.82 5.55
C PHE A 146 -13.90 12.36 5.11
N ALA A 147 -12.69 11.85 4.86
CA ALA A 147 -12.49 10.46 4.46
C ALA A 147 -12.97 9.47 5.53
N LYS A 148 -13.08 9.88 6.80
CA LYS A 148 -13.63 9.05 7.88
C LYS A 148 -15.08 9.33 8.25
N SER A 149 -15.73 10.28 7.59
CA SER A 149 -17.11 10.67 7.89
C SER A 149 -18.16 9.64 7.42
N SER A 150 -17.85 8.84 6.40
CA SER A 150 -18.80 7.87 5.83
C SER A 150 -18.09 6.69 5.17
N GLN A 151 -18.79 5.55 5.09
CA GLN A 151 -18.25 4.35 4.44
C GLN A 151 -17.84 4.58 2.98
N PHE A 152 -18.63 5.38 2.25
CA PHE A 152 -18.35 5.70 0.86
C PHE A 152 -17.08 6.55 0.74
N ALA A 153 -16.97 7.64 1.51
CA ALA A 153 -15.78 8.50 1.49
C ALA A 153 -14.52 7.73 1.88
N HIS A 154 -14.61 6.89 2.91
CA HIS A 154 -13.49 6.06 3.37
C HIS A 154 -13.03 5.07 2.30
N THR A 155 -13.97 4.33 1.73
CA THR A 155 -13.69 3.31 0.72
C THR A 155 -13.17 3.95 -0.56
N ALA A 156 -13.82 5.00 -1.06
CA ALA A 156 -13.42 5.68 -2.29
C ALA A 156 -12.02 6.27 -2.17
N THR A 157 -11.75 7.00 -1.08
CA THR A 157 -10.43 7.62 -0.86
C THR A 157 -9.33 6.55 -0.74
N SER A 158 -9.59 5.47 0.01
CA SER A 158 -8.65 4.37 0.17
C SER A 158 -8.33 3.68 -1.17
N LEU A 159 -9.34 3.46 -2.01
CA LEU A 159 -9.17 2.82 -3.32
C LEU A 159 -8.43 3.73 -4.32
N ILE A 160 -8.71 5.04 -4.30
CA ILE A 160 -8.03 6.02 -5.15
C ILE A 160 -6.53 6.04 -4.81
N ILE A 161 -6.18 6.11 -3.52
CA ILE A 161 -4.78 6.12 -3.07
C ILE A 161 -4.12 4.77 -3.35
N LEU A 162 -4.82 3.64 -3.14
CA LEU A 162 -4.31 2.32 -3.47
C LEU A 162 -3.96 2.22 -4.96
N PHE A 163 -4.85 2.66 -5.84
CA PHE A 163 -4.62 2.62 -7.28
C PHE A 163 -3.45 3.51 -7.69
N ALA A 164 -3.34 4.71 -7.10
CA ALA A 164 -2.19 5.57 -7.30
C ALA A 164 -0.88 4.91 -6.81
N ALA A 165 -0.92 4.13 -5.73
CA ALA A 165 0.22 3.38 -5.22
C ALA A 165 0.68 2.30 -6.22
N PHE A 166 -0.26 1.55 -6.80
CA PHE A 166 0.05 0.61 -7.88
C PHE A 166 0.73 1.29 -9.07
N ILE A 167 0.20 2.44 -9.50
CA ILE A 167 0.77 3.23 -10.60
C ILE A 167 2.18 3.72 -10.25
N MET A 168 2.41 4.21 -9.03
CA MET A 168 3.72 4.66 -8.57
C MET A 168 4.76 3.53 -8.57
N TRP A 169 4.38 2.33 -8.12
CA TRP A 169 5.31 1.20 -8.05
C TRP A 169 5.56 0.52 -9.40
N PHE A 170 4.64 0.67 -10.36
CA PHE A 170 4.75 0.05 -11.67
C PHE A 170 6.08 0.33 -12.41
N PRO A 171 6.52 1.60 -12.62
CA PRO A 171 7.78 1.88 -13.32
C PRO A 171 9.03 1.34 -12.61
N ILE A 172 8.94 1.10 -11.29
CA ILE A 172 10.06 0.57 -10.50
C ILE A 172 10.13 -0.95 -10.60
N VAL A 173 9.00 -1.63 -10.35
CA VAL A 173 8.90 -3.09 -10.37
C VAL A 173 8.97 -3.63 -11.80
N ALA A 174 8.33 -2.94 -12.75
CA ALA A 174 8.26 -3.26 -14.17
C ALA A 174 7.96 -4.77 -14.43
N PRO A 175 6.76 -5.25 -14.07
CA PRO A 175 6.42 -6.67 -14.20
C PRO A 175 6.32 -7.15 -15.67
N ILE A 176 6.29 -6.21 -16.62
CA ILE A 176 6.40 -6.49 -18.06
C ILE A 176 7.81 -6.08 -18.49
N ARG A 177 8.59 -7.03 -19.04
CA ARG A 177 10.01 -6.80 -19.35
C ARG A 177 10.22 -5.70 -20.38
N ASP A 178 9.31 -5.60 -21.36
CA ASP A 178 9.38 -4.59 -22.42
C ASP A 178 9.11 -3.15 -21.90
N GLU A 179 8.45 -3.03 -20.74
CA GLU A 179 8.14 -1.74 -20.12
C GLU A 179 9.23 -1.30 -19.12
N ASP A 180 10.25 -2.14 -18.85
CA ASP A 180 11.41 -1.79 -18.03
C ASP A 180 12.40 -0.89 -18.78
N THR A 181 11.98 0.36 -19.02
CA THR A 181 12.69 1.34 -19.85
C THR A 181 13.56 2.33 -19.04
N ILE A 182 13.47 2.29 -17.71
CA ILE A 182 14.11 3.26 -16.82
C ILE A 182 15.48 2.72 -16.39
N SER A 183 16.52 3.53 -16.56
CA SER A 183 17.86 3.15 -16.11
C SER A 183 17.90 2.91 -14.59
N PRO A 184 18.74 1.99 -14.08
CA PRO A 184 18.83 1.71 -12.65
C PRO A 184 19.06 2.95 -11.79
N LEU A 185 19.92 3.88 -12.25
CA LEU A 185 20.19 5.13 -11.54
C LEU A 185 18.94 6.03 -11.48
N LEU A 186 18.17 6.12 -12.55
CA LEU A 186 16.94 6.90 -12.58
C LEU A 186 15.85 6.26 -11.70
N LYS A 187 15.79 4.92 -11.58
CA LYS A 187 14.92 4.25 -10.60
C LYS A 187 15.31 4.58 -9.16
N ILE A 188 16.61 4.63 -8.85
CA ILE A 188 17.09 5.04 -7.52
C ILE A 188 16.70 6.50 -7.26
N ALA A 189 16.95 7.41 -8.21
CA ALA A 189 16.55 8.81 -8.11
C ALA A 189 15.03 8.98 -7.94
N TYR A 190 14.23 8.18 -8.64
CA TYR A 190 12.77 8.14 -8.50
C TYR A 190 12.35 7.77 -7.08
N ILE A 191 12.92 6.70 -6.51
CA ILE A 191 12.59 6.25 -5.15
C ILE A 191 13.00 7.33 -4.13
N ILE A 192 14.19 7.94 -4.28
CA ILE A 192 14.64 9.06 -3.45
C ILE A 192 13.68 10.25 -3.57
N GLY A 193 13.24 10.59 -4.79
CA GLY A 193 12.24 11.62 -5.02
C GLY A 193 10.94 11.34 -4.27
N GLY A 194 10.47 10.09 -4.28
CA GLY A 194 9.34 9.66 -3.46
C GLY A 194 9.60 9.84 -1.97
N THR A 195 10.83 9.57 -1.49
CA THR A 195 11.18 9.78 -0.09
C THR A 195 11.00 11.23 0.33
N VAL A 196 11.48 12.15 -0.50
CA VAL A 196 11.36 13.59 -0.24
C VAL A 196 9.89 14.03 -0.29
N LEU A 197 9.13 13.55 -1.27
CA LEU A 197 7.76 14.01 -1.50
C LEU A 197 6.74 13.54 -0.44
N ILE A 198 6.94 12.40 0.23
CA ILE A 198 6.09 11.99 1.37
C ILE A 198 6.37 12.84 2.62
N THR A 199 7.59 13.36 2.75
CA THR A 199 8.09 13.99 3.99
C THR A 199 7.23 15.17 4.50
N PRO A 200 6.71 16.09 3.67
CA PRO A 200 5.85 17.18 4.15
C PRO A 200 4.63 16.70 4.96
N ALA A 201 3.99 15.61 4.54
CA ALA A 201 2.86 15.04 5.27
C ALA A 201 3.29 14.48 6.63
N CYS A 202 4.41 13.76 6.68
CA CYS A 202 4.94 13.23 7.94
C CYS A 202 5.38 14.36 8.88
N VAL A 203 6.04 15.40 8.37
CA VAL A 203 6.50 16.55 9.18
C VAL A 203 5.31 17.27 9.82
N LEU A 204 4.23 17.48 9.07
CA LEU A 204 3.01 18.09 9.59
C LEU A 204 2.45 17.31 10.79
N ILE A 205 2.44 15.97 10.71
CA ILE A 205 1.89 15.09 11.76
C ILE A 205 2.83 15.01 12.97
N ILE A 206 4.14 14.88 12.73
CA ILE A 206 5.15 14.66 13.78
C ILE A 206 5.38 15.92 14.62
N PHE A 207 5.39 17.09 14.00
CA PHE A 207 5.77 18.34 14.67
C PHE A 207 4.59 19.26 15.02
N ALA A 208 3.35 18.80 14.80
CA ALA A 208 2.19 19.53 15.29
C ALA A 208 2.18 19.60 16.82
N ASP A 209 1.82 20.77 17.33
CA ASP A 209 1.69 21.11 18.75
C ASP A 209 0.26 20.87 19.28
N VAL A 210 -0.69 20.59 18.39
CA VAL A 210 -2.07 20.18 18.70
C VAL A 210 -2.47 18.89 17.98
N PRO A 211 -3.39 18.07 18.54
CA PRO A 211 -3.99 16.96 17.81
C PRO A 211 -4.72 17.49 16.56
N LEU A 212 -4.46 16.86 15.41
CA LEU A 212 -4.89 17.36 14.10
C LEU A 212 -6.18 16.74 13.59
N PHE A 213 -6.57 15.57 14.10
CA PHE A 213 -7.61 14.74 13.50
C PHE A 213 -8.76 14.49 14.49
N ASP A 214 -9.93 15.03 14.18
CA ASP A 214 -11.12 14.88 15.02
C ASP A 214 -11.60 13.42 15.07
N ALA A 215 -11.29 12.64 14.03
CA ALA A 215 -11.59 11.21 13.98
C ALA A 215 -10.90 10.37 15.08
N TYR A 216 -9.94 10.94 15.81
CA TYR A 216 -9.29 10.31 16.97
C TYR A 216 -9.54 11.07 18.27
N SER A 217 -10.44 12.06 18.28
CA SER A 217 -10.78 12.81 19.47
C SER A 217 -12.10 12.31 20.08
N ALA A 218 -12.12 12.11 21.41
CA ALA A 218 -13.32 11.71 22.13
C ALA A 218 -14.47 12.73 22.01
N GLN A 219 -14.14 14.01 21.86
CA GLN A 219 -15.10 15.10 21.65
C GLN A 219 -15.37 15.39 20.17
N GLY A 220 -14.64 14.70 19.28
CA GLY A 220 -14.73 14.85 17.83
C GLY A 220 -15.58 13.77 17.17
N SER A 221 -15.17 13.34 15.98
CA SER A 221 -15.90 12.39 15.13
C SER A 221 -15.48 10.93 15.34
N TRP A 222 -14.86 10.60 16.48
CA TRP A 222 -14.33 9.25 16.75
C TRP A 222 -15.38 8.14 16.67
N ILE A 223 -16.57 8.33 17.27
CA ILE A 223 -17.67 7.34 17.17
C ILE A 223 -18.10 7.14 15.72
N GLN A 224 -18.13 8.22 14.93
CA GLN A 224 -18.42 8.15 13.50
C GLN A 224 -17.34 7.34 12.77
N ALA A 225 -16.07 7.53 13.09
CA ALA A 225 -14.98 6.75 12.52
C ALA A 225 -15.06 5.25 12.90
N LEU A 226 -15.46 4.91 14.12
CA LEU A 226 -15.66 3.52 14.54
C LEU A 226 -16.81 2.83 13.79
N SER A 227 -17.83 3.58 13.36
CA SER A 227 -18.94 3.02 12.58
C SER A 227 -18.54 2.43 11.22
N LEU A 228 -17.33 2.74 10.75
CA LEU A 228 -16.76 2.20 9.51
C LEU A 228 -16.36 0.71 9.63
N CYS A 229 -16.05 0.25 10.85
CA CYS A 229 -15.61 -1.13 11.11
C CYS A 229 -16.49 -1.88 12.13
N VAL A 230 -17.24 -1.16 12.97
CA VAL A 230 -18.14 -1.74 13.98
C VAL A 230 -19.60 -1.58 13.54
N PRO A 231 -20.41 -2.65 13.56
CA PRO A 231 -21.85 -2.56 13.28
C PRO A 231 -22.56 -1.57 14.21
N ILE A 232 -23.44 -0.73 13.65
CA ILE A 232 -24.11 0.35 14.39
C ILE A 232 -24.88 -0.16 15.62
N ASN A 233 -25.51 -1.33 15.52
CA ASN A 233 -26.26 -1.94 16.62
C ASN A 233 -25.36 -2.37 17.79
N VAL A 234 -24.07 -2.64 17.53
CA VAL A 234 -23.09 -2.93 18.59
C VAL A 234 -22.64 -1.61 19.22
N LEU A 235 -22.38 -0.57 18.41
CA LEU A 235 -22.01 0.75 18.91
C LEU A 235 -23.09 1.35 19.81
N ASP A 236 -24.36 1.31 19.40
CA ASP A 236 -25.49 1.83 20.18
C ASP A 236 -25.59 1.17 21.57
N GLY A 237 -25.30 -0.12 21.66
CA GLY A 237 -25.26 -0.85 22.94
C GLY A 237 -24.03 -0.52 23.81
N LEU A 238 -23.00 0.10 23.25
CA LEU A 238 -21.75 0.43 23.94
C LEU A 238 -21.60 1.93 24.26
N GLN A 239 -22.45 2.81 23.71
CA GLN A 239 -22.33 4.27 23.86
C GLN A 239 -22.20 4.74 25.31
N SER A 240 -22.90 4.12 26.26
CA SER A 240 -22.81 4.48 27.69
C SER A 240 -21.56 3.95 28.39
N SER A 241 -20.86 3.00 27.77
CA SER A 241 -19.75 2.26 28.36
C SER A 241 -18.38 2.70 27.82
N ILE A 242 -18.35 3.42 26.70
CA ILE A 242 -17.12 3.91 26.06
C ILE A 242 -16.95 5.41 26.31
N SER A 243 -15.77 5.81 26.80
CA SER A 243 -15.46 7.22 27.12
C SER A 243 -14.59 7.92 26.09
N GLY A 244 -13.91 7.17 25.22
CA GLY A 244 -12.99 7.70 24.22
C GLY A 244 -11.94 6.69 23.75
N PRO A 245 -11.08 7.07 22.80
CA PRO A 245 -9.97 6.25 22.33
C PRO A 245 -8.97 5.87 23.44
N SER A 246 -8.82 6.74 24.45
CA SER A 246 -7.92 6.52 25.61
C SER A 246 -8.30 5.32 26.48
N MET A 247 -9.52 4.78 26.35
CA MET A 247 -9.89 3.52 26.97
C MET A 247 -9.16 2.32 26.34
N PHE A 248 -8.79 2.43 25.06
CA PHE A 248 -8.20 1.34 24.28
C PHE A 248 -6.74 1.62 23.89
N SER A 249 -6.29 2.88 23.97
CA SER A 249 -4.92 3.30 23.72
C SER A 249 -4.15 3.49 25.04
N PRO A 250 -2.93 2.92 25.18
CA PRO A 250 -2.08 3.16 26.35
C PRO A 250 -1.36 4.52 26.33
N ILE A 251 -1.45 5.28 25.23
CA ILE A 251 -0.75 6.55 25.01
C ILE A 251 -1.74 7.68 24.71
N ASP A 252 -1.33 8.92 24.99
CA ASP A 252 -2.14 10.10 24.71
C ASP A 252 -2.32 10.34 23.20
N ILE A 253 -3.38 11.04 22.82
CA ILE A 253 -3.72 11.33 21.42
C ILE A 253 -2.58 12.07 20.71
N MET A 254 -1.92 13.01 21.40
CA MET A 254 -0.78 13.72 20.83
C MET A 254 0.40 12.78 20.57
N GLU A 255 0.77 11.99 21.58
CA GLU A 255 1.88 11.04 21.49
C GLU A 255 1.63 9.99 20.40
N ASP A 256 0.41 9.48 20.30
CA ASP A 256 -0.01 8.54 19.25
C ASP A 256 0.08 9.16 17.85
N GLN A 257 -0.31 10.43 17.70
CA GLN A 257 -0.20 11.12 16.43
C GLN A 257 1.27 11.23 15.97
N GLN A 258 2.13 11.73 16.86
CA GLN A 258 3.54 11.92 16.57
C GLN A 258 4.24 10.58 16.30
N LEU A 259 3.95 9.57 17.12
CA LEU A 259 4.46 8.21 16.93
C LEU A 259 4.00 7.63 15.59
N GLY A 260 2.74 7.83 15.21
CA GLY A 260 2.23 7.39 13.91
C GLY A 260 2.99 7.99 12.76
N GLY A 261 3.25 9.30 12.78
CA GLY A 261 4.06 9.97 11.77
C GLY A 261 5.49 9.42 11.69
N ILE A 262 6.13 9.19 12.84
CA ILE A 262 7.48 8.58 12.93
C ILE A 262 7.47 7.16 12.35
N ILE A 263 6.49 6.33 12.72
CA ILE A 263 6.37 4.95 12.26
C ILE A 263 6.17 4.89 10.75
N MET A 264 5.28 5.72 10.19
CA MET A 264 5.08 5.81 8.74
C MET A 264 6.41 6.10 8.04
N LYS A 265 7.17 7.08 8.56
CA LYS A 265 8.47 7.47 8.00
C LYS A 265 9.49 6.33 8.08
N ILE A 266 9.61 5.65 9.23
CA ILE A 266 10.55 4.53 9.40
C ILE A 266 10.22 3.38 8.45
N VAL A 267 8.95 2.96 8.38
CA VAL A 267 8.54 1.87 7.49
C VAL A 267 8.79 2.24 6.04
N GLN A 268 8.50 3.49 5.65
CA GLN A 268 8.80 4.01 4.33
C GLN A 268 10.29 3.90 3.99
N GLU A 269 11.19 4.38 4.86
CA GLU A 269 12.64 4.30 4.62
C GLU A 269 13.11 2.85 4.50
N ILE A 270 12.55 1.92 5.29
CA ILE A 270 12.87 0.48 5.18
C ILE A 270 12.44 -0.08 3.83
N VAL A 271 11.21 0.19 3.39
CA VAL A 271 10.69 -0.31 2.11
C VAL A 271 11.49 0.28 0.94
N TYR A 272 11.69 1.59 0.93
CA TYR A 272 12.38 2.30 -0.14
C TYR A 272 13.87 1.94 -0.18
N GLY A 273 14.51 1.89 0.99
CA GLY A 273 15.89 1.43 1.13
C GLY A 273 16.09 -0.01 0.64
N THR A 274 15.16 -0.91 0.95
CA THR A 274 15.18 -2.29 0.45
C THR A 274 15.08 -2.33 -1.09
N MET A 275 14.21 -1.51 -1.69
CA MET A 275 14.06 -1.43 -3.14
C MET A 275 15.29 -0.82 -3.82
N ILE A 276 15.86 0.25 -3.26
CA ILE A 276 17.12 0.83 -3.72
C ILE A 276 18.24 -0.21 -3.65
N ALA A 277 18.39 -0.92 -2.53
CA ALA A 277 19.40 -1.96 -2.37
C ALA A 277 19.24 -3.06 -3.42
N ARG A 278 18.02 -3.55 -3.66
CA ARG A 278 17.74 -4.55 -4.70
C ARG A 278 18.14 -4.07 -6.09
N ILE A 279 17.83 -2.83 -6.45
CA ILE A 279 18.19 -2.25 -7.75
C ILE A 279 19.70 -2.07 -7.86
N PHE A 280 20.33 -1.52 -6.81
CA PHE A 280 21.75 -1.27 -6.75
C PHE A 280 22.57 -2.56 -6.88
N PHE A 281 22.27 -3.60 -6.09
CA PHE A 281 23.02 -4.87 -6.15
C PHE A 281 22.77 -5.66 -7.43
N LYS A 282 21.59 -5.51 -8.06
CA LYS A 282 21.33 -6.08 -9.40
C LYS A 282 22.15 -5.37 -10.47
N TRP A 283 22.29 -4.05 -10.36
CA TRP A 283 23.05 -3.23 -11.31
C TRP A 283 24.57 -3.37 -11.10
N PHE A 284 25.06 -3.20 -9.87
CA PHE A 284 26.46 -3.32 -9.46
C PHE A 284 26.82 -4.78 -9.20
N SER A 285 26.82 -5.59 -10.26
CA SER A 285 27.13 -7.02 -10.22
C SER A 285 28.43 -7.33 -10.95
N LYS A 286 28.97 -8.55 -10.80
CA LYS A 286 30.22 -8.95 -11.47
C LYS A 286 30.16 -8.83 -13.00
N GLU A 287 28.97 -8.83 -13.61
CA GLU A 287 28.79 -8.56 -15.03
C GLU A 287 28.97 -7.10 -15.41
N SER A 288 28.54 -6.15 -14.56
CA SER A 288 28.74 -4.71 -14.82
C SER A 288 30.19 -4.25 -14.66
N LEU A 289 31.05 -5.12 -14.11
CA LEU A 289 32.49 -4.90 -13.92
C LEU A 289 33.33 -5.53 -15.04
N LYS A 290 32.72 -6.20 -16.03
CA LYS A 290 33.45 -6.68 -17.21
C LYS A 290 33.83 -5.47 -18.06
N ILE A 291 35.13 -5.28 -18.26
CA ILE A 291 35.68 -4.28 -19.19
C ILE A 291 35.31 -4.75 -20.60
N ASP A 292 34.66 -3.87 -21.39
CA ASP A 292 34.36 -4.18 -22.78
C ASP A 292 35.65 -4.51 -23.54
N PRO A 293 35.66 -5.58 -24.37
CA PRO A 293 36.84 -5.91 -25.16
C PRO A 293 37.19 -4.73 -26.08
N LEU A 294 38.49 -4.44 -26.21
CA LEU A 294 38.99 -3.40 -27.11
C LEU A 294 38.48 -3.69 -28.54
N PRO A 295 37.99 -2.67 -29.27
CA PRO A 295 37.51 -2.86 -30.64
C PRO A 295 38.63 -3.44 -31.50
N SER A 296 38.35 -4.53 -32.22
CA SER A 296 39.35 -5.33 -32.94
C SER A 296 39.93 -4.66 -34.19
N ASN A 297 39.50 -3.45 -34.53
CA ASN A 297 39.92 -2.73 -35.73
C ASN A 297 40.57 -1.40 -35.36
N THR A 298 41.77 -1.47 -34.79
CA THR A 298 42.73 -0.38 -34.91
C THR A 298 43.52 -0.65 -36.20
N PRO A 299 43.46 0.22 -37.23
CA PRO A 299 44.31 0.07 -38.40
C PRO A 299 45.77 0.00 -37.94
N GLN A 300 46.47 -1.08 -38.29
CA GLN A 300 47.91 -1.15 -38.11
C GLN A 300 48.53 -0.16 -39.09
N GLU A 301 49.19 0.87 -38.55
CA GLU A 301 50.05 1.79 -39.31
C GLU A 301 51.26 1.07 -39.91
#